data_AF-A0A6G6PIS0-F1
#
_entry.id   AF-A0A6G6PIS0-F1
#
_cell.length_a   1.000
_cell.length_b   1.000
_cell.length_c   1.000
_cell.angle_alpha   90.00
_cell.angle_beta   90.00
_cell.angle_gamma   90.00
#
_symmetry.space_group_name_H-M   'P 1'
#
loop_
_entity.id
_entity.type
_entity.pdbx_description
1 polymer ?
#
loop_
_entity_poly.entity_id
_entity_poly.type
_entity_poly.pdbx_seq_one_letter_code
_entity_poly.pdbx_strand_id
1 'polypeptide(L)' 'MTVTLNYTKGSSPVEGATVNWLTTGGNLSVTSSKTGKAGGTTVKLTSDTDGKFIVTATADGVTQSTDEITFTAKPPESGE' A
#
# COMPACT_ATOMS: atom_id res chain seq x y z
N MET A 1 -1.60 8.29 -3.12
CA MET A 1 -1.68 7.72 -1.76
C MET A 1 -0.36 7.04 -1.42
N THR A 2 0.14 7.20 -0.21
CA THR A 2 1.32 6.46 0.27
C THR A 2 0.88 5.44 1.29
N VAL A 3 1.22 4.18 1.07
CA VAL A 3 0.91 3.07 1.98
C VAL A 3 2.20 2.67 2.69
N THR A 4 2.12 2.54 4.01
CA THR A 4 3.24 2.13 4.86
C THR A 4 2.92 0.80 5.50
N LEU A 5 3.82 -0.17 5.36
CA LEU A 5 3.75 -1.44 6.08
C LEU A 5 4.83 -1.42 7.16
N ASN A 6 4.46 -1.83 8.36
CA ASN A 6 5.39 -2.12 9.44
C ASN A 6 5.34 -3.62 9.73
N TYR A 7 6.40 -4.34 9.41
CA TYR A 7 6.50 -5.77 9.61
C TYR A 7 7.32 -6.08 10.86
N THR A 8 6.66 -6.67 11.86
CA THR A 8 7.26 -7.09 13.13
C THR A 8 6.99 -8.58 13.35
N LYS A 9 7.97 -9.29 13.89
CA LYS A 9 7.86 -10.71 14.24
C LYS A 9 8.03 -10.83 15.74
N GLY A 10 6.93 -11.18 16.43
CA GLY A 10 6.84 -11.11 17.89
C GLY A 10 6.85 -9.67 18.38
N SER A 11 8.03 -9.15 18.67
CA SER A 11 8.26 -7.78 19.17
C SER A 11 9.44 -7.08 18.50
N SER A 12 10.07 -7.72 17.51
CA SER A 12 11.21 -7.16 16.78
C SER A 12 10.84 -6.81 15.35
N PRO A 13 11.24 -5.63 14.85
CA PRO A 13 11.13 -5.33 13.43
C PRO A 13 12.01 -6.28 12.62
N VAL A 14 11.49 -6.75 11.48
CA VAL A 14 12.26 -7.61 10.60
C VAL A 14 12.83 -6.78 9.46
N GLU A 15 14.15 -6.67 9.39
CA GLU A 15 14.87 -6.01 8.30
C GLU A 15 15.09 -6.96 7.13
N GLY A 16 15.03 -6.43 5.90
CA GLY A 16 15.33 -7.16 4.68
C GLY A 16 14.25 -8.17 4.25
N ALA A 17 13.10 -8.19 4.92
CA ALA A 17 11.98 -9.06 4.55
C ALA A 17 11.43 -8.65 3.19
N THR A 18 11.18 -9.62 2.32
CA THR A 18 10.58 -9.36 1.01
C THR A 18 9.08 -9.20 1.17
N VAL A 19 8.58 -8.03 0.76
CA VAL A 19 7.18 -7.65 0.81
C VAL A 19 6.66 -7.57 -0.60
N ASN A 20 5.65 -8.37 -0.92
CA ASN A 20 4.94 -8.34 -2.19
C ASN A 20 3.69 -7.47 -2.04
N TRP A 21 3.50 -6.53 -2.94
CA TRP A 21 2.40 -5.60 -2.96
C TRP A 21 1.45 -5.94 -4.09
N LEU A 22 0.17 -6.02 -3.75
CA LEU A 22 -0.94 -6.20 -4.65
C LEU A 22 -1.92 -5.05 -4.46
N THR A 23 -2.68 -4.71 -5.49
CA THR A 23 -3.78 -3.77 -5.36
C THR A 23 -4.98 -4.24 -6.15
N THR A 24 -6.18 -3.95 -5.64
CA THR A 24 -7.43 -4.24 -6.37
C THR A 24 -7.69 -3.26 -7.51
N GLY A 25 -7.00 -2.11 -7.53
CA GLY A 25 -7.06 -1.17 -8.65
C GLY A 25 -6.10 0.02 -8.48
N GLY A 26 -5.98 0.82 -9.53
CA GLY A 26 -4.91 1.80 -9.66
C GLY A 26 -3.57 1.16 -9.99
N ASN A 27 -2.49 1.91 -9.78
CA ASN A 27 -1.12 1.57 -10.12
C ASN A 27 -0.21 1.72 -8.90
N LEU A 28 0.56 0.68 -8.59
CA LEU A 28 1.59 0.73 -7.55
C LEU A 28 2.93 1.13 -8.16
N SER A 29 3.70 1.95 -7.45
CA SER A 29 5.04 2.34 -7.88
C SER A 29 6.00 1.16 -7.95
N VAL A 30 5.80 0.15 -7.08
CA VAL A 30 6.54 -1.11 -7.06
C VAL A 30 5.61 -2.22 -6.61
N THR A 31 5.76 -3.42 -7.17
CA THR A 31 5.02 -4.63 -6.77
C THR A 31 5.76 -5.44 -5.70
N SER A 32 7.02 -5.11 -5.42
CA SER A 32 7.80 -5.75 -4.36
C SER A 32 8.77 -4.75 -3.73
N SER A 33 8.96 -4.84 -2.42
CA SER A 33 9.93 -4.03 -1.68
C SER A 33 10.59 -4.84 -0.57
N LYS A 34 11.65 -4.30 0.03
CA LYS A 34 12.29 -4.88 1.22
C LYS A 34 12.07 -3.98 2.43
N THR A 35 11.80 -4.58 3.57
CA THR A 35 11.70 -3.84 4.83
C THR A 35 13.05 -3.26 5.24
N GLY A 36 13.05 -2.04 5.76
CA GLY A 36 14.25 -1.42 6.30
C GLY A 36 14.57 -1.89 7.72
N LYS A 37 15.59 -1.28 8.33
CA LYS A 37 16.06 -1.56 9.70
C LYS A 37 14.97 -1.50 10.78
N ALA A 38 13.96 -0.67 10.57
CA ALA A 38 12.81 -0.52 11.45
C ALA A 38 11.64 -1.48 11.13
N GLY A 39 11.81 -2.42 10.20
CA GLY A 39 10.75 -3.31 9.73
C GLY A 39 9.72 -2.61 8.83
N GLY A 40 9.92 -1.32 8.57
CA GLY A 40 9.05 -0.51 7.73
C GLY A 40 9.40 -0.58 6.25
N THR A 41 8.40 -0.57 5.38
CA THR A 41 8.53 -0.29 3.95
C THR A 41 7.34 0.54 3.49
N THR A 42 7.53 1.31 2.41
CA THR A 42 6.46 2.12 1.83
C THR A 42 6.26 1.78 0.36
N VAL A 43 5.04 1.98 -0.13
CA VAL A 43 4.70 1.93 -1.55
C VAL A 43 3.77 3.09 -1.87
N LYS A 44 3.88 3.61 -3.09
CA LYS A 44 3.00 4.67 -3.59
C LYS A 44 1.93 4.04 -4.48
N LEU A 45 0.66 4.29 -4.15
CA LEU A 45 -0.49 3.95 -4.96
C LEU A 45 -1.00 5.22 -5.66
N THR A 46 -1.18 5.13 -6.97
CA THR A 46 -1.74 6.19 -7.82
C THR A 46 -2.93 5.64 -8.59
N SER A 47 -4.00 6.42 -8.70
CA SER A 47 -5.15 6.09 -9.53
C SER A 47 -5.64 7.34 -10.24
N ASP A 48 -5.97 7.19 -11.52
CA ASP A 48 -6.56 8.24 -12.37
C ASP A 48 -8.09 8.20 -12.35
N THR A 49 -8.66 7.08 -11.92
CA THR A 49 -10.11 6.93 -11.76
C THR A 49 -10.49 7.10 -10.30
N ASP A 50 -11.67 7.70 -10.09
CA ASP A 50 -12.35 7.55 -8.81
C ASP A 50 -12.68 6.09 -8.55
N GLY A 51 -12.64 5.70 -7.29
CA GLY A 51 -12.85 4.32 -6.92
C GLY A 51 -12.29 3.98 -5.55
N LYS A 52 -12.65 2.78 -5.11
CA LYS A 52 -12.25 2.20 -3.84
C LYS A 52 -11.21 1.13 -4.11
N PHE A 53 -10.01 1.33 -3.61
CA PHE A 53 -8.89 0.42 -3.82
C PHE A 53 -8.39 -0.11 -2.49
N ILE A 54 -7.94 -1.36 -2.51
CA ILE A 54 -7.33 -2.02 -1.37
C ILE A 54 -5.92 -2.39 -1.79
N VAL A 55 -4.96 -2.14 -0.91
CA VAL A 55 -3.57 -2.58 -1.10
C VAL A 55 -3.30 -3.74 -0.16
N THR A 56 -2.82 -4.84 -0.73
CA THR A 56 -2.48 -6.05 0.02
C THR A 56 -0.97 -6.22 0.00
N ALA A 57 -0.38 -6.27 1.19
CA ALA A 57 1.03 -6.54 1.40
C ALA A 57 1.21 -7.97 1.91
N THR A 58 2.14 -8.72 1.32
CA THR A 58 2.49 -10.08 1.75
C THR A 58 3.97 -10.15 2.10
N ALA A 59 4.29 -10.41 3.37
CA ALA A 59 5.65 -10.51 3.87
C ALA A 59 5.88 -11.87 4.54
N ASP A 60 6.85 -12.65 4.06
CA ASP A 60 7.21 -13.96 4.65
C ASP A 60 6.00 -14.93 4.78
N GLY A 61 5.06 -14.86 3.84
CA GLY A 61 3.80 -15.63 3.87
C GLY A 61 2.67 -15.03 4.71
N VAL A 62 2.92 -13.91 5.41
CA VAL A 62 1.90 -13.15 6.15
C VAL A 62 1.31 -12.08 5.24
N THR A 63 0.00 -12.17 5.01
CA THR A 63 -0.74 -11.22 4.17
C THR A 63 -1.53 -10.24 5.04
N GLN A 64 -1.45 -8.95 4.73
CA GLN A 64 -2.19 -7.86 5.36
C GLN A 64 -2.74 -6.93 4.29
N SER A 65 -3.96 -6.46 4.48
CA SER A 65 -4.60 -5.52 3.57
C SER A 65 -4.83 -4.19 4.28
N THR A 66 -4.73 -3.08 3.55
CA THR A 66 -5.14 -1.78 4.05
C THR A 66 -6.66 -1.70 4.14
N ASP A 67 -7.14 -0.71 4.89
CA ASP A 67 -8.51 -0.24 4.73
C ASP A 67 -8.79 0.23 3.29
N GLU A 68 -10.07 0.42 3.00
CA GLU A 68 -10.55 0.87 1.70
C GLU A 68 -10.06 2.30 1.41
N ILE A 69 -9.16 2.42 0.44
CA ILE A 69 -8.61 3.70 -0.02
C ILE A 69 -9.57 4.25 -1.07
N THR A 70 -10.30 5.30 -0.71
CA THR A 70 -11.17 5.99 -1.66
C THR A 70 -10.37 7.06 -2.41
N PHE A 71 -10.27 6.92 -3.72
CA PHE A 71 -9.88 7.99 -4.63
C PHE A 71 -11.14 8.67 -5.11
N THR A 72 -11.22 9.99 -4.91
CA THR A 72 -12.26 10.81 -5.52
C THR A 72 -11.62 11.56 -6.68
N ALA A 73 -12.20 11.38 -7.87
CA ALA A 73 -11.97 12.31 -8.97
C ALA A 73 -12.43 13.68 -8.45
N LYS A 74 -11.70 14.74 -8.79
CA LYS A 74 -12.12 16.10 -8.44
C LYS A 74 -13.57 16.23 -8.95
N PRO A 75 -14.57 16.46 -8.07
CA PRO A 75 -15.92 16.67 -8.55
C PRO A 75 -15.88 17.78 -9.59
N PRO A 76 -16.61 17.69 -10.71
CA PRO A 76 -16.74 18.83 -11.59
C PRO A 76 -17.22 19.97 -10.71
N GLU A 77 -16.38 20.99 -10.57
CA GLU A 77 -16.71 22.19 -9.85
C GLU A 77 -18.01 22.67 -10.48
N SER A 78 -19.13 22.62 -9.74
CA SER A 78 -20.41 23.14 -10.21
C SER A 78 -20.23 24.64 -10.45
N GLY A 79 -19.77 24.96 -11.65
CA GLY A 79 -19.75 26.28 -12.21
C GLY A 79 -21.09 26.53 -12.88
N GLU A 80 -21.84 27.41 -12.22
CA GLU A 80 -22.86 28.34 -12.75
C GLU A 80 -24.19 27.82 -13.33
#